data_AF-A0A0F9D1X3-F1
#
_entry.id   AF-A0A0F9D1X3-F1
#
_cell.length_a   1.000
_cell.length_b   1.000
_cell.length_c   1.000
_cell.angle_alpha   90.00
_cell.angle_beta   90.00
_cell.angle_gamma   90.00
#
_symmetry.space_group_name_H-M   'P 1'
#
loop_
_entity.id
_entity.type
_entity.pdbx_description
1 polymer ?
#
loop_
_entity_poly.entity_id
_entity_poly.type
_entity_poly.pdbx_seq_one_letter_code
_entity_poly.pdbx_strand_id
1 'polypeptide(L)'
;MVPGTPSMTPYAFGKDKFNRPHYPKIDPDMADVLDLASKRNHRDFQYIAIIAGIPGAGKTTLSFNLASYVCSWFTLKYVCFTAAEFIRVTTECPQYSAVVLDESFESFNSKGSMTKEFKQILNHLQIIRQKNLFILLNLPNFFDLSKNVAVFLASHLFFVYSTREGDRGRFLVFDRDAKRELYVKGSRYMDYSCVNANFRARFYVNKGMILDESEYESKKLKFFREQNEKIKSQNTISDRNTIIYRLKKEKDWGSKELGLFFRLHPTHIDKIIKNVQKSWDVVED
;
A
#
# COMPACT_ATOMS: atom_id res chain seq x y z
N MET A 1 -23.82 -4.35 23.48
CA MET A 1 -23.38 -5.76 23.34
C MET A 1 -22.81 -5.92 21.94
N VAL A 2 -21.49 -6.11 21.83
CA VAL A 2 -20.86 -6.41 20.54
C VAL A 2 -21.17 -7.88 20.22
N PRO A 3 -21.64 -8.23 19.02
CA PRO A 3 -21.88 -9.63 18.64
C PRO A 3 -20.61 -10.44 18.88
N GLY A 4 -20.76 -11.60 19.53
CA GLY A 4 -19.64 -12.41 20.02
C GLY A 4 -18.56 -12.60 18.95
N THR A 5 -17.34 -12.17 19.28
CA THR A 5 -16.14 -12.48 18.49
C THR A 5 -16.02 -14.00 18.38
N PRO A 6 -16.05 -14.58 17.17
CA PRO A 6 -15.89 -16.02 17.02
C PRO A 6 -14.51 -16.42 17.55
N SER A 7 -14.48 -17.36 18.49
CA SER A 7 -13.23 -17.90 19.04
C SER A 7 -12.47 -18.62 17.93
N MET A 8 -11.41 -18.02 17.40
CA MET A 8 -10.50 -18.69 16.47
C MET A 8 -9.40 -19.39 17.26
N THR A 9 -9.52 -20.70 17.41
CA THR A 9 -8.36 -21.53 17.81
C THR A 9 -7.35 -21.58 16.66
N PRO A 10 -6.03 -21.52 16.92
CA PRO A 10 -5.02 -21.74 15.88
C PRO A 10 -5.22 -23.13 15.28
N TYR A 11 -5.42 -23.21 13.97
CA TYR A 11 -5.68 -24.48 13.28
C TYR A 11 -4.40 -25.33 13.31
N ALA A 12 -4.44 -26.46 14.02
CA ALA A 12 -3.46 -27.52 13.87
C ALA A 12 -3.77 -28.29 12.59
N PHE A 13 -2.76 -28.53 11.76
CA PHE A 13 -2.80 -29.36 10.55
C PHE A 13 -3.55 -30.68 10.80
N GLY A 14 -4.75 -30.75 10.26
CA GLY A 14 -5.66 -31.87 10.32
C GLY A 14 -6.97 -31.41 9.67
N LYS A 15 -7.58 -32.24 8.84
CA LYS A 15 -8.82 -31.91 8.11
C LYS A 15 -9.77 -31.10 8.99
N ASP A 16 -10.19 -29.94 8.51
CA ASP A 16 -11.04 -29.04 9.26
C ASP A 16 -12.36 -29.77 9.63
N LYS A 17 -12.83 -29.55 10.85
CA LYS A 17 -14.00 -30.23 11.44
C LYS A 17 -15.33 -29.84 10.79
N PHE A 18 -15.27 -29.05 9.72
CA PHE A 18 -16.41 -28.34 9.13
C PHE A 18 -16.56 -28.61 7.62
N ASN A 19 -15.74 -29.50 7.04
CA ASN A 19 -15.80 -29.89 5.63
C ASN A 19 -15.86 -28.67 4.68
N ARG A 20 -15.08 -27.62 4.97
CA ARG A 20 -15.17 -26.33 4.25
C ARG A 20 -14.49 -26.37 2.88
N PRO A 21 -14.99 -25.60 1.90
CA PRO A 21 -14.51 -25.65 0.53
C PRO A 21 -13.10 -25.05 0.43
N HIS A 22 -12.18 -25.87 -0.10
CA HIS A 22 -10.85 -25.55 -0.63
C HIS A 22 -10.19 -24.22 -0.21
N TYR A 23 -9.37 -24.26 0.84
CA TYR A 23 -8.32 -23.25 1.02
C TYR A 23 -7.42 -23.17 -0.22
N PRO A 24 -6.86 -21.99 -0.56
CA PRO A 24 -5.80 -21.93 -1.55
C PRO A 24 -4.67 -22.86 -1.12
N LYS A 25 -4.15 -23.65 -2.06
CA LYS A 25 -2.94 -24.44 -1.83
C LYS A 25 -1.83 -23.45 -1.47
N ILE A 26 -1.46 -23.42 -0.20
CA ILE A 26 -0.34 -22.64 0.30
C ILE A 26 0.86 -23.56 0.43
N ASP A 27 2.05 -23.02 0.21
CA ASP A 27 3.29 -23.72 0.43
C ASP A 27 3.43 -24.09 1.92
N PRO A 28 3.86 -25.32 2.29
CA PRO A 28 3.98 -25.73 3.69
C PRO A 28 4.88 -24.82 4.54
N ASP A 29 6.03 -24.39 3.99
CA ASP A 29 6.95 -23.49 4.71
C ASP A 29 6.26 -22.14 4.98
N MET A 30 5.42 -21.71 4.04
CA MET A 30 4.63 -20.50 4.18
C MET A 30 3.51 -20.65 5.23
N ALA A 31 2.84 -21.80 5.26
CA ALA A 31 1.83 -22.10 6.28
C ALA A 31 2.44 -22.03 7.69
N ASP A 32 3.62 -22.60 7.89
CA ASP A 32 4.32 -22.54 9.19
C ASP A 32 4.63 -21.11 9.62
N VAL A 33 5.06 -20.25 8.68
CA VAL A 33 5.26 -18.82 8.95
C VAL A 33 3.96 -18.13 9.36
N LEU A 34 2.86 -18.40 8.65
CA LEU A 34 1.55 -17.78 8.92
C LEU A 34 0.91 -18.29 10.22
N ASP A 35 1.10 -19.56 10.55
CA ASP A 35 0.64 -20.14 11.80
C ASP A 35 1.41 -19.55 12.98
N LEU A 36 2.72 -19.39 12.84
CA LEU A 36 3.53 -18.71 13.85
C LEU A 36 3.14 -17.23 13.98
N ALA A 37 2.89 -16.55 12.85
CA ALA A 37 2.41 -15.18 12.82
C ALA A 37 1.06 -15.04 13.54
N SER A 38 0.12 -15.94 13.26
CA SER A 38 -1.20 -15.96 13.89
C SER A 38 -1.09 -16.22 15.38
N LYS A 39 -0.26 -17.18 15.81
CA LYS A 39 0.02 -17.44 17.24
C LYS A 39 0.61 -16.23 17.95
N ARG A 40 1.54 -15.49 17.30
CA ARG A 40 2.11 -14.25 17.85
C ARG A 40 1.08 -13.13 17.93
N ASN A 41 0.19 -13.04 16.94
CA ASN A 41 -0.87 -12.04 16.91
C ASN A 41 -1.83 -12.17 18.08
N HIS A 42 -2.14 -13.40 18.51
CA HIS A 42 -2.90 -13.67 19.73
C HIS A 42 -2.15 -13.38 21.04
N ARG A 43 -0.89 -12.97 20.97
CA ARG A 43 -0.04 -12.54 22.10
C ARG A 43 0.29 -11.04 22.03
N ASP A 44 -0.61 -10.23 21.47
CA ASP A 44 -0.49 -8.78 21.33
C ASP A 44 0.63 -8.27 20.41
N PHE A 45 1.02 -9.11 19.45
CA PHE A 45 1.94 -8.73 18.37
C PHE A 45 1.22 -8.60 17.05
N GLN A 46 0.82 -7.36 16.72
CA GLN A 46 0.38 -7.01 15.37
C GLN A 46 1.35 -7.56 14.32
N TYR A 47 0.78 -8.13 13.25
CA TYR A 47 1.57 -8.66 12.16
C TYR A 47 1.43 -7.77 10.93
N ILE A 48 2.54 -7.16 10.50
CA ILE A 48 2.61 -6.36 9.28
C ILE A 48 3.53 -7.08 8.30
N ALA A 49 3.08 -7.32 7.09
CA ALA A 49 3.87 -7.90 6.02
C ALA A 49 3.90 -6.98 4.80
N ILE A 50 5.08 -6.87 4.20
CA ILE A 50 5.28 -6.13 2.96
C ILE A 50 5.28 -7.13 1.81
N ILE A 51 4.56 -6.82 0.74
CA ILE A 51 4.55 -7.59 -0.48
C ILE A 51 5.06 -6.67 -1.60
N ALA A 52 6.28 -6.91 -2.07
CA ALA A 52 6.94 -6.09 -3.09
C ALA A 52 7.23 -6.89 -4.35
N GLY A 53 7.55 -6.22 -5.45
CA GLY A 53 7.88 -6.89 -6.71
C GLY A 53 7.34 -6.15 -7.94
N ILE A 54 7.74 -6.64 -9.11
CA ILE A 54 7.40 -6.01 -10.38
C ILE A 54 5.86 -5.94 -10.58
N PRO A 55 5.34 -4.88 -11.23
CA PRO A 55 3.94 -4.81 -11.63
C PRO A 55 3.53 -6.05 -12.43
N GLY A 56 2.32 -6.56 -12.18
CA GLY A 56 1.78 -7.72 -12.88
C GLY A 56 2.35 -9.09 -12.49
N ALA A 57 3.30 -9.22 -11.56
CA ALA A 57 3.83 -10.54 -11.15
C ALA A 57 2.94 -11.34 -10.19
N GLY A 58 1.82 -10.76 -9.73
CA GLY A 58 0.85 -11.44 -8.86
C GLY A 58 0.93 -11.08 -7.37
N LYS A 59 1.42 -9.89 -7.03
CA LYS A 59 1.44 -9.37 -5.65
C LYS A 59 0.06 -9.40 -4.98
N THR A 60 -0.95 -8.86 -5.66
CA THR A 60 -2.35 -8.87 -5.21
C THR A 60 -2.83 -10.29 -4.95
N THR A 61 -2.59 -11.21 -5.88
CA THR A 61 -2.96 -12.62 -5.73
C THR A 61 -2.29 -13.23 -4.50
N LEU A 62 -0.98 -13.03 -4.31
CA LEU A 62 -0.29 -13.49 -3.10
C LEU A 62 -0.93 -12.89 -1.86
N SER A 63 -1.16 -11.57 -1.83
CA SER A 63 -1.77 -10.89 -0.68
C SER A 63 -3.14 -11.47 -0.31
N PHE A 64 -3.96 -11.83 -1.30
CA PHE A 64 -5.26 -12.46 -1.07
C PHE A 64 -5.11 -13.89 -0.55
N ASN A 65 -4.18 -14.67 -1.12
CA ASN A 65 -3.88 -16.02 -0.60
C ASN A 65 -3.47 -15.96 0.87
N LEU A 66 -2.58 -15.02 1.24
CA LEU A 66 -2.12 -14.85 2.62
C LEU A 66 -3.26 -14.40 3.54
N ALA A 67 -4.05 -13.40 3.11
CA ALA A 67 -5.17 -12.87 3.88
C ALA A 67 -6.24 -13.94 4.14
N SER A 68 -6.66 -14.67 3.10
CA SER A 68 -7.68 -15.71 3.23
C SER A 68 -7.20 -16.91 4.04
N TYR A 69 -5.90 -17.19 4.04
CA TYR A 69 -5.33 -18.25 4.89
C TYR A 69 -5.48 -17.90 6.38
N VAL A 70 -5.07 -16.70 6.78
CA VAL A 70 -5.12 -16.30 8.21
C VAL A 70 -6.51 -15.86 8.68
N CYS A 71 -7.40 -15.53 7.75
CA CYS A 71 -8.68 -14.89 8.02
C CYS A 71 -9.73 -15.47 7.06
N SER A 72 -10.38 -16.57 7.44
CA SER A 72 -11.26 -17.35 6.55
C SER A 72 -12.47 -16.60 6.00
N TRP A 73 -12.91 -15.54 6.68
CA TRP A 73 -13.99 -14.64 6.27
C TRP A 73 -13.49 -13.37 5.55
N PHE A 74 -12.24 -13.36 5.08
CA PHE A 74 -11.67 -12.24 4.33
C PHE A 74 -12.46 -12.01 3.03
N THR A 75 -12.79 -10.75 2.75
CA THR A 75 -13.55 -10.31 1.57
C THR A 75 -12.97 -9.01 1.00
N LEU A 76 -13.43 -8.58 -0.17
CA LEU A 76 -13.02 -7.33 -0.82
C LEU A 76 -13.32 -6.07 0.01
N LYS A 77 -14.18 -6.18 1.03
CA LYS A 77 -14.42 -5.11 2.01
C LYS A 77 -13.15 -4.72 2.77
N TYR A 78 -12.23 -5.67 2.95
CA TYR A 78 -10.97 -5.48 3.69
C TYR A 78 -9.77 -5.18 2.78
N VAL A 79 -10.02 -4.97 1.49
CA VAL A 79 -9.03 -4.48 0.52
C VAL A 79 -9.20 -2.97 0.37
N CYS A 80 -8.14 -2.23 0.64
CA CYS A 80 -8.11 -0.77 0.65
C CYS A 80 -7.18 -0.28 -0.46
N PHE A 81 -7.54 0.82 -1.13
CA PHE A 81 -6.70 1.47 -2.13
C PHE A 81 -6.20 2.85 -1.67
N THR A 82 -6.79 3.39 -0.59
CA THR A 82 -6.41 4.70 -0.03
C THR A 82 -6.07 4.63 1.45
N ALA A 83 -5.30 5.62 1.92
CA ALA A 83 -5.03 5.81 3.34
C ALA A 83 -6.33 5.99 4.16
N ALA A 84 -7.30 6.75 3.63
CA ALA A 84 -8.56 7.01 4.33
C ALA A 84 -9.39 5.72 4.48
N GLU A 85 -9.52 4.92 3.42
CA GLU A 85 -10.17 3.61 3.49
C GLU A 85 -9.43 2.69 4.46
N PHE A 86 -8.10 2.66 4.39
CA PHE A 86 -7.28 1.83 5.26
C PHE A 86 -7.50 2.16 6.73
N ILE A 87 -7.45 3.44 7.09
CA ILE A 87 -7.69 3.93 8.45
C ILE A 87 -9.09 3.52 8.92
N ARG A 88 -10.11 3.76 8.09
CA ARG A 88 -11.49 3.40 8.40
C ARG A 88 -11.65 1.90 8.61
N VAL A 89 -11.24 1.07 7.64
CA VAL A 89 -11.38 -0.39 7.67
C VAL A 89 -10.64 -0.98 8.85
N THR A 90 -9.40 -0.58 9.11
CA THR A 90 -8.64 -1.09 10.26
C THR A 90 -9.22 -0.62 11.61
N THR A 91 -9.89 0.53 11.66
CA THR A 91 -10.58 1.02 12.87
C THR A 91 -11.90 0.27 13.12
N GLU A 92 -12.62 -0.12 12.06
CA GLU A 92 -13.93 -0.76 12.15
C GLU A 92 -13.89 -2.30 12.18
N CYS A 93 -12.85 -2.92 11.62
CA CYS A 93 -12.80 -4.38 11.50
C CYS A 93 -12.70 -5.09 12.85
N PRO A 94 -13.18 -6.33 12.97
CA PRO A 94 -12.95 -7.14 14.17
C PRO A 94 -11.46 -7.34 14.48
N GLN A 95 -11.12 -7.62 15.73
CA GLN A 95 -9.77 -8.07 16.09
C GLN A 95 -9.39 -9.32 15.29
N TYR A 96 -8.10 -9.52 15.04
CA TYR A 96 -7.58 -10.65 14.27
C TYR A 96 -8.02 -10.72 12.80
N SER A 97 -8.56 -9.62 12.26
CA SER A 97 -8.88 -9.54 10.82
C SER A 97 -7.63 -9.35 9.96
N ALA A 98 -7.68 -9.85 8.74
CA ALA A 98 -6.73 -9.51 7.69
C ALA A 98 -7.19 -8.27 6.92
N VAL A 99 -6.27 -7.32 6.67
CA VAL A 99 -6.51 -6.12 5.87
C VAL A 99 -5.39 -5.98 4.85
N VAL A 100 -5.76 -5.77 3.59
CA VAL A 100 -4.82 -5.57 2.48
C VAL A 100 -4.89 -4.11 2.05
N LEU A 101 -3.74 -3.44 2.01
CA LEU A 101 -3.59 -2.15 1.33
C LEU A 101 -2.92 -2.41 -0.01
N ASP A 102 -3.72 -2.37 -1.08
CA ASP A 102 -3.23 -2.63 -2.44
C ASP A 102 -2.99 -1.33 -3.21
N GLU A 103 -1.91 -1.29 -4.00
CA GLU A 103 -1.56 -0.26 -4.99
C GLU A 103 -1.70 1.22 -4.56
N SER A 104 -1.71 1.53 -3.26
CA SER A 104 -1.84 2.94 -2.83
C SER A 104 -0.58 3.77 -3.11
N PHE A 105 0.58 3.15 -3.34
CA PHE A 105 1.89 3.80 -3.38
C PHE A 105 2.20 4.60 -4.64
N GLU A 106 1.47 4.42 -5.74
CA GLU A 106 1.73 5.17 -6.98
C GLU A 106 1.46 6.68 -6.83
N SER A 107 0.57 7.09 -5.91
CA SER A 107 0.36 8.51 -5.56
C SER A 107 1.49 9.11 -4.71
N PHE A 108 2.43 8.29 -4.22
CA PHE A 108 3.49 8.71 -3.29
C PHE A 108 4.81 9.06 -3.97
N ASN A 109 4.90 8.86 -5.29
CA ASN A 109 6.13 8.98 -6.06
C ASN A 109 6.43 10.42 -6.52
N SER A 110 6.15 11.42 -5.68
CA SER A 110 6.80 12.73 -5.81
C SER A 110 8.09 12.69 -4.98
N LYS A 111 9.19 12.39 -5.67
CA LYS A 111 10.54 12.29 -5.11
C LYS A 111 10.85 13.51 -4.23
N GLY A 112 10.93 13.29 -2.91
CA GLY A 112 11.49 14.28 -1.99
C GLY A 112 10.87 14.29 -0.59
N SER A 113 9.60 13.88 -0.43
CA SER A 113 8.95 13.89 0.89
C SER A 113 7.94 12.76 0.99
N MET A 114 8.03 11.94 2.05
CA MET A 114 6.95 11.03 2.43
C MET A 114 5.65 11.83 2.42
N THR A 115 4.73 11.51 1.51
CA THR A 115 3.50 12.31 1.41
C THR A 115 2.72 12.19 2.71
N LYS A 116 1.87 13.19 2.95
CA LYS A 116 1.08 13.30 4.18
C LYS A 116 0.25 12.04 4.43
N GLU A 117 -0.26 11.40 3.39
CA GLU A 117 -1.05 10.17 3.53
C GLU A 117 -0.22 8.99 4.08
N PHE A 118 1.08 8.92 3.78
CA PHE A 118 1.92 7.78 4.19
C PHE A 118 2.25 7.94 5.65
N LYS A 119 2.62 9.16 6.06
CA LYS A 119 2.79 9.49 7.49
C LYS A 119 1.53 9.17 8.28
N GLN A 120 0.35 9.45 7.74
CA GLN A 120 -0.93 9.08 8.37
C GLN A 120 -1.08 7.56 8.52
N ILE A 121 -0.79 6.77 7.48
CA ILE A 121 -0.79 5.30 7.57
C ILE A 121 0.18 4.83 8.65
N LEU A 122 1.40 5.35 8.69
CA LEU A 122 2.40 4.90 9.67
C LEU A 122 2.03 5.23 11.11
N ASN A 123 1.56 6.46 11.35
CA ASN A 123 1.07 6.86 12.66
C ASN A 123 -0.13 5.99 13.07
N HIS A 124 -1.02 5.70 12.12
CA HIS A 124 -2.17 4.83 12.36
C HIS A 124 -1.75 3.40 12.72
N LEU A 125 -0.79 2.81 11.99
CA LEU A 125 -0.24 1.48 12.26
C LEU A 125 0.32 1.37 13.68
N GLN A 126 0.94 2.43 14.20
CA GLN A 126 1.45 2.47 15.58
C GLN A 126 0.31 2.47 16.62
N ILE A 127 -0.82 3.11 16.32
CA ILE A 127 -1.97 3.24 17.23
C ILE A 127 -2.81 1.96 17.27
N ILE A 128 -3.09 1.35 16.11
CA ILE A 128 -4.00 0.19 16.00
C ILE A 128 -3.41 -1.14 16.48
N ARG A 129 -2.26 -1.12 17.15
CA ARG A 129 -1.58 -2.32 17.64
C ARG A 129 -2.47 -3.19 18.53
N GLN A 130 -3.31 -2.57 19.36
CA GLN A 130 -4.25 -3.27 20.27
C GLN A 130 -5.31 -4.11 19.54
N LYS A 131 -5.50 -3.90 18.23
CA LYS A 131 -6.47 -4.67 17.44
C LYS A 131 -5.92 -5.99 16.93
N ASN A 132 -4.61 -6.25 17.08
CA ASN A 132 -3.97 -7.49 16.68
C ASN A 132 -4.37 -7.89 15.25
N LEU A 133 -4.20 -6.96 14.29
CA LEU A 133 -4.58 -7.17 12.89
C LEU A 133 -3.44 -7.82 12.10
N PHE A 134 -3.82 -8.51 11.03
CA PHE A 134 -2.91 -9.03 10.03
C PHE A 134 -2.91 -8.11 8.81
N ILE A 135 -1.88 -7.28 8.68
CA ILE A 135 -1.83 -6.18 7.71
C ILE A 135 -0.86 -6.54 6.58
N LEU A 136 -1.33 -6.45 5.34
CA LEU A 136 -0.56 -6.72 4.14
C LEU A 136 -0.46 -5.45 3.31
N LEU A 137 0.76 -4.98 3.07
CA LEU A 137 1.04 -3.75 2.31
C LEU A 137 1.66 -4.14 0.97
N ASN A 138 0.94 -3.94 -0.12
CA ASN A 138 1.45 -4.20 -1.47
C ASN A 138 2.17 -2.96 -2.00
N LEU A 139 3.43 -3.14 -2.40
CA LEU A 139 4.33 -2.10 -2.89
C LEU A 139 4.87 -2.46 -4.27
N PRO A 140 5.21 -1.46 -5.09
CA PRO A 140 6.09 -1.70 -6.23
C PRO A 140 7.48 -2.12 -5.74
N ASN A 141 8.03 -1.41 -4.76
CA ASN A 141 9.38 -1.61 -4.27
C ASN A 141 9.45 -1.52 -2.73
N PHE A 142 10.14 -2.48 -2.11
CA PHE A 142 10.40 -2.50 -0.68
C PHE A 142 11.32 -1.37 -0.22
N PHE A 143 12.29 -0.97 -1.05
CA PHE A 143 13.32 0.01 -0.67
C PHE A 143 12.79 1.45 -0.61
N ASP A 144 11.60 1.72 -1.14
CA ASP A 144 10.94 3.03 -1.07
C ASP A 144 10.34 3.32 0.32
N LEU A 145 10.21 2.28 1.16
CA LEU A 145 9.75 2.46 2.53
C LEU A 145 10.81 3.18 3.37
N SER A 146 10.35 3.98 4.34
CA SER A 146 11.27 4.51 5.37
C SER A 146 11.83 3.37 6.23
N LYS A 147 13.06 3.54 6.72
CA LYS A 147 13.74 2.58 7.61
C LYS A 147 12.87 2.14 8.80
N ASN A 148 12.10 3.07 9.37
CA ASN A 148 11.19 2.78 10.49
C ASN A 148 10.18 1.68 10.15
N VAL A 149 9.63 1.71 8.94
CA VAL A 149 8.63 0.75 8.48
C VAL A 149 9.31 -0.54 8.02
N ALA A 150 10.31 -0.37 7.16
CA ALA A 150 10.99 -1.45 6.49
C ALA A 150 11.71 -2.36 7.47
N VAL A 151 12.34 -1.82 8.52
CA VAL A 151 13.13 -2.58 9.49
C VAL A 151 12.33 -2.94 10.73
N PHE A 152 11.62 -1.97 11.32
CA PHE A 152 11.09 -2.14 12.68
C PHE A 152 9.63 -2.58 12.72
N LEU A 153 8.76 -2.02 11.87
CA LEU A 153 7.33 -2.33 11.90
C LEU A 153 6.97 -3.61 11.15
N ALA A 154 7.51 -3.82 9.95
CA ALA A 154 7.20 -5.03 9.20
C ALA A 154 7.84 -6.27 9.86
N SER A 155 7.10 -7.37 9.88
CA SER A 155 7.55 -8.68 10.34
C SER A 155 8.24 -9.46 9.24
N HIS A 156 7.67 -9.44 8.03
CA HIS A 156 8.20 -10.16 6.86
C HIS A 156 8.14 -9.29 5.60
N LEU A 157 9.00 -9.63 4.64
CA LEU A 157 8.94 -9.18 3.26
C LEU A 157 8.71 -10.41 2.36
N PHE A 158 7.67 -10.30 1.52
CA PHE A 158 7.38 -11.23 0.43
C PHE A 158 7.75 -10.53 -0.87
N PHE A 159 8.84 -10.97 -1.51
CA PHE A 159 9.26 -10.40 -2.79
C PHE A 159 8.80 -11.29 -3.94
N VAL A 160 7.80 -10.83 -4.68
CA VAL A 160 7.24 -11.52 -5.84
C VAL A 160 8.08 -11.21 -7.07
N TYR A 161 8.53 -12.26 -7.75
CA TYR A 161 9.39 -12.13 -8.92
C TYR A 161 8.91 -13.03 -10.06
N SER A 162 9.36 -12.67 -11.26
CA SER A 162 9.16 -13.44 -12.47
C SER A 162 10.53 -13.75 -13.08
N THR A 163 10.68 -14.93 -13.68
CA THR A 163 11.92 -15.33 -14.37
C THR A 163 11.84 -15.17 -15.89
N ARG A 164 10.62 -15.08 -16.43
CA ARG A 164 10.32 -15.01 -17.86
C ARG A 164 9.04 -14.21 -18.06
N GLU A 165 8.87 -13.57 -19.20
CA GLU A 165 7.62 -12.87 -19.49
C GLU A 165 6.40 -13.81 -19.37
N GLY A 166 5.34 -13.32 -18.72
CA GLY A 166 4.14 -14.11 -18.45
C GLY A 166 4.24 -15.11 -17.29
N ASP A 167 5.44 -15.37 -16.76
CA ASP A 167 5.62 -16.26 -15.61
C ASP A 167 5.22 -15.55 -14.31
N ARG A 168 4.44 -16.23 -13.47
CA ARG A 168 3.88 -15.69 -12.21
C ARG A 168 3.86 -16.77 -11.14
N GLY A 169 3.63 -16.36 -9.90
CA GLY A 169 3.44 -17.32 -8.81
C GLY A 169 4.72 -17.74 -8.12
N ARG A 170 5.81 -16.97 -8.20
CA ARG A 170 7.04 -17.21 -7.40
C ARG A 170 7.30 -16.04 -6.47
N PHE A 171 7.81 -16.35 -5.28
CA PHE A 171 8.19 -15.34 -4.31
C PHE A 171 9.33 -15.80 -3.41
N LEU A 172 10.05 -14.83 -2.89
CA LEU A 172 11.04 -14.98 -1.83
C LEU A 172 10.45 -14.50 -0.51
N VAL A 173 10.84 -15.13 0.58
CA VAL A 173 10.46 -14.68 1.93
C VAL A 173 11.69 -14.25 2.70
N PHE A 174 11.62 -13.06 3.27
CA PHE A 174 12.61 -12.52 4.19
C PHE A 174 11.92 -12.27 5.53
N ASP A 175 12.43 -12.90 6.57
CA ASP A 175 12.07 -12.65 7.96
C ASP A 175 12.59 -11.30 8.44
N ARG A 176 12.45 -11.02 9.72
CA ARG A 176 12.83 -9.74 10.30
C ARG A 176 14.32 -9.42 10.14
N ASP A 177 15.20 -10.41 10.31
CA ASP A 177 16.64 -10.23 10.29
C ASP A 177 17.16 -10.14 8.85
N ALA A 178 16.77 -11.09 8.00
CA ALA A 178 17.14 -11.11 6.59
C ALA A 178 16.64 -9.86 5.86
N LYS A 179 15.40 -9.45 6.11
CA LYS A 179 14.84 -8.21 5.53
C LYS A 179 15.55 -6.96 6.04
N ARG A 180 15.91 -6.89 7.33
CA ARG A 180 16.68 -5.76 7.88
C ARG A 180 18.01 -5.63 7.17
N GLU A 181 18.73 -6.74 7.05
CA GLU A 181 20.01 -6.79 6.35
C GLU A 181 19.84 -6.41 4.88
N LEU A 182 18.80 -6.94 4.23
CA LEU A 182 18.46 -6.62 2.85
C LEU A 182 18.22 -5.13 2.67
N TYR A 183 17.44 -4.49 3.55
CA TYR A 183 17.19 -3.06 3.48
C TYR A 183 18.49 -2.26 3.61
N VAL A 184 19.38 -2.61 4.54
CA VAL A 184 20.63 -1.88 4.77
C VAL A 184 21.61 -2.03 3.61
N LYS A 185 21.75 -3.24 3.05
CA LYS A 185 22.70 -3.54 1.97
C LYS A 185 22.16 -3.18 0.58
N GLY A 186 20.88 -3.47 0.35
CA GLY A 186 20.24 -3.40 -0.96
C GLY A 186 19.65 -2.04 -1.30
N SER A 187 19.38 -1.15 -0.34
CA SER A 187 18.64 0.09 -0.62
C SER A 187 19.31 1.02 -1.62
N ARG A 188 20.66 1.02 -1.68
CA ARG A 188 21.42 1.91 -2.58
C ARG A 188 21.21 1.56 -4.07
N TYR A 189 21.10 0.27 -4.38
CA TYR A 189 21.02 -0.24 -5.76
C TYR A 189 19.73 -1.02 -6.03
N MET A 190 18.81 -1.01 -5.07
CA MET A 190 17.58 -1.80 -5.08
C MET A 190 17.84 -3.30 -5.32
N ASP A 191 18.94 -3.81 -4.76
CA ASP A 191 19.40 -5.17 -5.01
C ASP A 191 18.77 -6.17 -4.04
N TYR A 192 17.84 -6.98 -4.55
CA TYR A 192 17.18 -8.05 -3.80
C TYR A 192 18.05 -9.31 -3.64
N SER A 193 19.19 -9.40 -4.31
CA SER A 193 20.08 -10.57 -4.31
C SER A 193 21.22 -10.48 -3.31
N CYS A 194 21.45 -9.30 -2.70
CA CYS A 194 22.54 -9.08 -1.74
C CYS A 194 22.37 -9.80 -0.40
N VAL A 195 21.20 -10.38 -0.12
CA VAL A 195 20.90 -11.19 1.05
C VAL A 195 20.10 -12.41 0.62
N ASN A 196 20.44 -13.58 1.17
CA ASN A 196 19.70 -14.81 0.91
C ASN A 196 18.31 -14.73 1.55
N ALA A 197 17.29 -15.10 0.78
CA ALA A 197 15.95 -15.31 1.30
C ALA A 197 15.92 -16.51 2.26
N ASN A 198 15.06 -16.45 3.29
CA ASN A 198 14.86 -17.56 4.21
C ASN A 198 14.36 -18.80 3.48
N PHE A 199 13.42 -18.61 2.54
CA PHE A 199 12.97 -19.66 1.63
C PHE A 199 12.39 -19.06 0.34
N ARG A 200 12.19 -19.95 -0.64
CA ARG A 200 11.59 -19.65 -1.94
C ARG A 200 10.36 -20.53 -2.10
N ALA A 201 9.25 -19.93 -2.49
CA ALA A 201 7.98 -20.63 -2.58
C ALA A 201 7.20 -20.23 -3.82
N ARG A 202 6.13 -20.97 -4.07
CA ARG A 202 5.18 -20.69 -5.15
C ARG A 202 3.78 -20.44 -4.59
N PHE A 203 3.04 -19.56 -5.26
CA PHE A 203 1.61 -19.40 -5.02
C PHE A 203 0.84 -19.73 -6.28
N TYR A 204 -0.33 -20.31 -6.10
CA TYR A 204 -1.20 -20.70 -7.20
C TYR A 204 -2.22 -19.60 -7.46
N VAL A 205 -2.43 -19.30 -8.75
CA VAL A 205 -3.48 -18.41 -9.21
C VAL A 205 -4.75 -19.23 -9.30
N ASN A 206 -5.54 -19.23 -8.24
CA ASN A 206 -6.83 -19.90 -8.25
C ASN A 206 -7.90 -18.93 -8.75
N LYS A 207 -8.12 -18.89 -10.07
CA LYS A 207 -9.20 -18.10 -10.68
C LYS A 207 -10.53 -18.42 -10.00
N GLY A 208 -11.19 -17.40 -9.46
CA GLY A 208 -12.50 -17.51 -8.81
C GLY A 208 -12.54 -18.10 -7.40
N MET A 209 -11.42 -18.54 -6.80
CA MET A 209 -11.48 -19.21 -5.50
C MET A 209 -11.40 -18.29 -4.28
N ILE A 210 -10.92 -17.06 -4.43
CA ILE A 210 -10.58 -16.24 -3.26
C ILE A 210 -11.47 -15.01 -3.17
N LEU A 211 -11.66 -14.28 -4.26
CA LEU A 211 -12.50 -13.08 -4.33
C LEU A 211 -13.05 -12.92 -5.76
N ASP A 212 -14.17 -12.22 -5.90
CA ASP A 212 -14.73 -11.85 -7.21
C ASP A 212 -13.76 -10.91 -7.94
N GLU A 213 -13.06 -11.44 -8.94
CA GLU A 213 -12.08 -10.69 -9.73
C GLU A 213 -12.72 -9.51 -10.48
N SER A 214 -13.97 -9.66 -10.92
CA SER A 214 -14.70 -8.60 -11.62
C SER A 214 -15.04 -7.44 -10.68
N GLU A 215 -15.48 -7.75 -9.46
CA GLU A 215 -15.74 -6.74 -8.43
C GLU A 215 -14.44 -6.01 -8.04
N TYR A 216 -13.35 -6.76 -7.86
CA TYR A 216 -12.04 -6.19 -7.54
C TYR A 216 -11.56 -5.22 -8.63
N GLU A 217 -11.55 -5.65 -9.90
CA GLU A 217 -11.12 -4.82 -11.03
C GLU A 217 -12.02 -3.59 -11.20
N SER A 218 -13.33 -3.72 -10.97
CA SER A 218 -14.26 -2.59 -10.99
C SER A 218 -13.93 -1.55 -9.90
N LYS A 219 -13.66 -2.02 -8.68
CA LYS A 219 -13.27 -1.15 -7.55
C LYS A 219 -11.93 -0.47 -7.81
N LYS A 220 -10.96 -1.20 -8.35
CA LYS A 220 -9.65 -0.70 -8.74
C LYS A 220 -9.73 0.35 -9.85
N LEU A 221 -10.51 0.09 -10.90
CA LEU A 221 -10.71 1.02 -12.01
C LEU A 221 -11.38 2.32 -11.54
N LYS A 222 -12.36 2.22 -10.65
CA LYS A 222 -13.00 3.41 -10.04
C LYS A 222 -11.97 4.27 -9.33
N PHE A 223 -11.11 3.66 -8.51
CA PHE A 223 -10.03 4.36 -7.81
C PHE A 223 -9.07 5.07 -8.79
N PHE A 224 -8.64 4.39 -9.86
CA PHE A 224 -7.78 5.02 -10.87
C PHE A 224 -8.44 6.22 -11.56
N ARG A 225 -9.74 6.16 -11.85
CA ARG A 225 -10.49 7.29 -12.43
C ARG A 225 -10.49 8.49 -11.49
N GLU A 226 -10.82 8.28 -10.22
CA GLU A 226 -10.83 9.34 -9.20
C GLU A 226 -9.44 9.97 -9.02
N GLN A 227 -8.36 9.18 -9.07
CA GLN A 227 -6.99 9.69 -9.02
C GLN A 227 -6.64 10.52 -10.25
N ASN A 228 -6.99 10.05 -11.45
CA ASN A 228 -6.74 10.79 -12.69
C ASN A 228 -7.51 12.11 -12.73
N GLU A 229 -8.72 12.18 -12.20
CA GLU A 229 -9.48 13.43 -12.07
C GLU A 229 -8.83 14.41 -11.09
N LYS A 230 -8.31 13.92 -9.96
CA LYS A 230 -7.54 14.74 -9.01
C LYS A 230 -6.25 15.28 -9.65
N ILE A 231 -5.52 14.47 -10.39
CA ILE A 231 -4.30 14.90 -11.10
C ILE A 231 -4.65 15.94 -12.17
N LYS A 232 -5.69 15.71 -12.98
CA LYS A 232 -6.14 16.67 -14.01
C LYS A 232 -6.53 18.02 -13.40
N SER A 233 -7.32 18.01 -12.32
CA SER A 233 -7.72 19.25 -11.65
C SER A 233 -6.54 20.01 -11.03
N GLN A 234 -5.56 19.30 -10.43
CA GLN A 234 -4.32 19.89 -9.93
C GLN A 234 -3.50 20.53 -11.06
N ASN A 235 -3.35 19.83 -12.19
CA ASN A 235 -2.65 20.35 -13.36
C ASN A 235 -3.35 21.61 -13.91
N THR A 236 -4.67 21.62 -14.04
CA THR A 236 -5.41 22.81 -14.48
C THR A 236 -5.20 24.02 -13.56
N ILE A 237 -5.13 23.80 -12.24
CA ILE A 237 -4.82 24.87 -11.27
C ILE A 237 -3.38 25.35 -11.45
N SER A 238 -2.42 24.43 -11.61
CA SER A 238 -1.01 24.75 -11.83
C SER A 238 -0.79 25.54 -13.14
N ASP A 239 -1.44 25.11 -14.23
CA ASP A 239 -1.39 25.76 -15.53
C ASP A 239 -1.97 27.17 -15.44
N ARG A 240 -3.16 27.31 -14.81
CA ARG A 240 -3.76 28.62 -14.56
C ARG A 240 -2.83 29.52 -13.76
N ASN A 241 -2.22 29.00 -12.69
CA ASN A 241 -1.30 29.77 -11.84
C ASN A 241 -0.04 30.21 -12.63
N THR A 242 0.48 29.34 -13.50
CA THR A 242 1.60 29.66 -14.39
C THR A 242 1.23 30.73 -15.41
N ILE A 243 0.03 30.65 -16.00
CA ILE A 243 -0.48 31.68 -16.93
C ILE A 243 -0.65 33.02 -16.21
N ILE A 244 -1.23 33.04 -15.00
CA ILE A 244 -1.36 34.24 -14.17
C ILE A 244 0.02 34.89 -13.96
N TYR A 245 1.03 34.09 -13.60
CA TYR A 245 2.39 34.58 -13.38
C TYR A 245 3.02 35.14 -14.67
N ARG A 246 2.89 34.45 -15.80
CA ARG A 246 3.40 34.94 -17.10
C ARG A 246 2.73 36.24 -17.54
N LEU A 247 1.41 36.35 -17.41
CA LEU A 247 0.69 37.59 -17.74
C LEU A 247 1.14 38.75 -16.85
N LYS A 248 1.43 38.49 -15.56
CA LYS A 248 2.02 39.52 -14.70
C LYS A 248 3.43 39.93 -15.16
N LYS A 249 4.29 38.98 -15.51
CA LYS A 249 5.70 39.23 -15.84
C LYS A 249 5.88 39.84 -17.25
N GLU A 250 5.15 39.35 -18.23
CA GLU A 250 5.34 39.69 -19.65
C GLU A 250 4.43 40.82 -20.15
N LYS A 251 3.26 41.00 -19.52
CA LYS A 251 2.26 42.00 -19.93
C LYS A 251 2.00 43.07 -18.88
N ASP A 252 2.65 42.96 -17.71
CA ASP A 252 2.48 43.84 -16.54
C ASP A 252 1.02 44.03 -16.07
N TRP A 253 0.19 43.01 -16.22
CA TRP A 253 -1.21 43.12 -15.76
C TRP A 253 -1.28 43.34 -14.24
N GLY A 254 -2.19 44.20 -13.80
CA GLY A 254 -2.43 44.44 -12.37
C GLY A 254 -3.18 43.27 -11.71
N SER A 255 -3.00 43.07 -10.39
CA SER A 255 -3.71 41.99 -9.66
C SER A 255 -5.24 42.14 -9.69
N LYS A 256 -5.75 43.37 -9.84
CA LYS A 256 -7.19 43.63 -10.05
C LYS A 256 -7.68 43.16 -11.42
N GLU A 257 -6.89 43.38 -12.48
CA GLU A 257 -7.21 43.00 -13.85
C GLU A 257 -7.17 41.47 -14.01
N LEU A 258 -6.10 40.85 -13.50
CA LEU A 258 -6.00 39.39 -13.43
C LEU A 258 -7.12 38.79 -12.59
N GLY A 259 -7.48 39.43 -11.47
CA GLY A 259 -8.60 39.01 -10.63
C GLY A 259 -9.93 39.02 -11.38
N LEU A 260 -10.19 40.06 -12.16
CA LEU A 260 -11.39 40.14 -13.00
C LEU A 260 -11.39 39.05 -14.08
N PHE A 261 -10.27 38.87 -14.80
CA PHE A 261 -10.16 37.92 -15.91
C PHE A 261 -10.32 36.46 -15.43
N PHE A 262 -9.62 36.08 -14.36
CA PHE A 262 -9.66 34.73 -13.81
C PHE A 262 -10.79 34.51 -12.79
N ARG A 263 -11.60 35.54 -12.51
CA ARG A 263 -12.66 35.54 -11.48
C ARG A 263 -12.14 35.14 -10.11
N LEU A 264 -11.00 35.70 -9.72
CA LEU A 264 -10.34 35.50 -8.44
C LEU A 264 -10.22 36.83 -7.69
N HIS A 265 -10.27 36.77 -6.37
CA HIS A 265 -10.01 37.96 -5.56
C HIS A 265 -8.54 38.41 -5.75
N PRO A 266 -8.24 39.72 -5.85
CA PRO A 266 -6.87 40.21 -6.11
C PRO A 266 -5.82 39.70 -5.12
N THR A 267 -6.17 39.58 -3.83
CA THR A 267 -5.26 39.02 -2.80
C THR A 267 -4.88 37.55 -3.06
N HIS A 268 -5.73 36.79 -3.76
CA HIS A 268 -5.43 35.41 -4.15
C HIS A 268 -4.45 35.40 -5.33
N ILE A 269 -4.61 36.32 -6.28
CA ILE A 269 -3.65 36.52 -7.38
C ILE A 269 -2.25 36.81 -6.84
N ASP A 270 -2.14 37.72 -5.87
CA ASP A 270 -0.84 38.06 -5.26
C ASP A 270 -0.18 36.85 -4.58
N LYS A 271 -0.97 36.01 -3.90
CA LYS A 271 -0.47 34.77 -3.30
C LYS A 271 0.01 33.77 -4.36
N ILE A 272 -0.75 33.63 -5.46
CA ILE A 272 -0.39 32.76 -6.58
C ILE A 272 0.95 33.21 -7.18
N ILE A 273 1.10 34.50 -7.49
CA ILE A 273 2.32 35.07 -8.06
C ILE A 273 3.52 34.79 -7.16
N LYS A 274 3.41 35.09 -5.85
CA LYS A 274 4.49 34.83 -4.88
C LYS A 274 4.89 33.36 -4.81
N ASN A 275 3.91 32.45 -4.82
CA ASN A 275 4.17 31.02 -4.73
C ASN A 275 4.83 30.47 -6.01
N VAL A 276 4.39 30.93 -7.18
CA VAL A 276 4.98 30.50 -8.47
C VAL A 276 6.39 31.05 -8.62
N GLN A 277 6.62 32.32 -8.26
CA GLN A 277 7.95 32.94 -8.28
C GLN A 277 8.95 32.14 -7.44
N LYS A 278 8.59 31.83 -6.18
CA LYS A 278 9.43 31.03 -5.28
C LYS A 278 9.81 29.67 -5.85
N SER A 279 8.92 29.03 -6.62
CA SER A 279 9.20 27.74 -7.25
C SER A 279 10.13 27.85 -8.47
N TRP A 280 10.12 28.99 -9.16
CA TRP A 280 10.99 29.23 -10.32
C TRP A 280 12.40 29.62 -9.90
N ASP A 281 12.54 30.44 -8.86
CA ASP A 281 13.84 30.86 -8.33
C ASP A 281 14.68 29.66 -7.85
N VAL A 282 14.03 28.56 -7.41
CA VAL A 282 14.69 27.31 -6.98
C VAL A 282 15.22 26.47 -8.17
N VAL A 283 14.80 26.75 -9.39
CA VAL A 283 15.20 25.99 -10.59
C VAL A 283 16.37 26.66 -11.32
N GLU A 284 16.65 27.94 -11.05
CA GLU A 284 17.76 28.69 -11.64
C GLU A 284 19.06 28.65 -10.79
N ASP A 285 19.02 28.07 -9.58
CA ASP A 285 20.17 27.78 -8.70
C ASP A 285 20.64 26.31 -8.83
#